data_AF-A0A964EZR7-F1
#
_entry.id   AF-A0A964EZR7-F1
#
_cell.length_a   1.000
_cell.length_b   1.000
_cell.length_c   1.000
_cell.angle_alpha   90.00
_cell.angle_beta   90.00
_cell.angle_gamma   90.00
#
_symmetry.space_group_name_H-M   'P 1'
#
loop_
_entity.id
_entity.type
_entity.pdbx_description
1 polymer ?
#
loop_
_entity_poly.entity_id
_entity_poly.type
_entity_poly.pdbx_seq_one_letter_code
_entity_poly.pdbx_strand_id
1 'polypeptide(L)'
;MIADLVADANGAPHLGVRCLHQGQEAAMGEQDYVFEGVERVDAVLHQERWRLAYLVVYDRTERQRDVRVARLTPGVWDTDAMIAAWVRTVAEAHTGSRPWRRFRVRLYGARGKTTVGNAAFVCARRPPRPVTMRELGEAYARWGRLFLGSLQVQEALYAEVEQRMRREVEAARAEVVWLAGLLAEAGAAACNEGWRVARSEQVDPVRWTGMQPRPSATRRRGTGPGRPAPESRACCSRRLL
;
A
#
# COMPACT_ATOMS: atom_id res chain seq x y z
N MET A 1 -8.02 13.28 -9.98
CA MET A 1 -8.27 13.66 -8.58
C MET A 1 -8.19 12.52 -7.55
N ILE A 2 -8.71 11.30 -7.79
CA ILE A 2 -8.38 10.12 -6.93
C ILE A 2 -7.07 9.45 -7.36
N ALA A 3 -6.70 9.54 -8.64
CA ALA A 3 -5.42 9.02 -9.15
C ALA A 3 -4.19 9.82 -8.67
N ASP A 4 -4.35 11.11 -8.37
CA ASP A 4 -3.23 12.00 -8.03
C ASP A 4 -2.74 11.81 -6.58
N LEU A 5 -3.61 11.33 -5.68
CA LEU A 5 -3.23 10.99 -4.29
C LEU A 5 -2.52 9.63 -4.17
N VAL A 6 -2.63 8.76 -5.18
CA VAL A 6 -1.91 7.47 -5.23
C VAL A 6 -0.54 7.63 -5.93
N ALA A 7 -0.33 8.71 -6.68
CA ALA A 7 0.93 8.98 -7.37
C ALA A 7 2.05 9.42 -6.40
N ASP A 8 1.73 10.18 -5.34
CA ASP A 8 2.73 10.63 -4.36
C ASP A 8 3.22 9.51 -3.40
N ALA A 9 2.49 8.40 -3.31
CA ALA A 9 2.91 7.24 -2.51
C ALA A 9 3.91 6.32 -3.24
N ASN A 10 4.08 6.46 -4.57
CA ASN A 10 4.91 5.58 -5.39
C ASN A 10 6.33 6.12 -5.66
N GLY A 11 6.66 7.32 -5.15
CA GLY A 11 8.00 7.93 -5.29
C GLY A 11 9.03 7.48 -4.24
N ALA A 12 8.65 6.68 -3.25
CA ALA A 12 9.57 6.15 -2.24
C ALA A 12 10.19 4.82 -2.72
N PRO A 13 11.52 4.71 -2.83
CA PRO A 13 12.16 3.48 -3.27
C PRO A 13 11.95 2.36 -2.23
N HIS A 14 11.06 1.41 -2.54
CA HIS A 14 11.09 -0.02 -2.18
C HIS A 14 11.28 -0.43 -0.70
N LEU A 15 11.25 0.50 0.25
CA LEU A 15 11.51 0.24 1.67
C LEU A 15 10.25 -0.12 2.49
N GLY A 16 9.05 -0.05 1.89
CA GLY A 16 7.80 -0.08 2.65
C GLY A 16 7.18 -1.45 2.98
N VAL A 17 7.52 -2.53 2.26
CA VAL A 17 6.80 -3.83 2.43
C VAL A 17 7.69 -4.94 3.02
N ARG A 18 9.00 -4.72 3.15
CA ARG A 18 9.90 -5.64 3.90
C ARG A 18 9.85 -5.46 5.42
N CYS A 19 9.30 -4.36 5.92
CA CYS A 19 9.27 -4.07 7.36
C CYS A 19 8.28 -4.92 8.16
N LEU A 20 7.20 -5.44 7.56
CA LEU A 20 6.22 -6.24 8.29
C LEU A 20 6.63 -7.71 8.47
N HIS A 21 7.41 -8.29 7.54
CA HIS A 21 7.98 -9.62 7.75
C HIS A 21 9.27 -9.61 8.59
N GLN A 22 10.08 -8.55 8.53
CA GLN A 22 11.20 -8.39 9.48
C GLN A 22 10.74 -8.07 10.91
N GLY A 23 9.58 -7.44 11.08
CA GLY A 23 9.01 -7.14 12.40
C GLY A 23 8.54 -8.37 13.19
N GLN A 24 8.18 -9.47 12.51
CA GLN A 24 7.77 -10.72 13.18
C GLN A 24 8.94 -11.59 13.65
N GLU A 25 10.09 -11.55 12.96
CA GLU A 25 11.32 -12.20 13.46
C GLU A 25 12.02 -11.37 14.54
N ALA A 26 11.92 -10.03 14.47
CA ALA A 26 12.54 -9.15 15.46
C ALA A 26 11.86 -9.16 16.84
N ALA A 27 10.57 -9.52 16.93
CA ALA A 27 9.83 -9.52 18.19
C ALA A 27 10.03 -10.80 19.04
N MET A 28 10.70 -11.84 18.53
CA MET A 28 11.01 -13.07 19.27
C MET A 28 12.50 -13.23 19.65
N GLY A 29 13.39 -12.31 19.27
CA GLY A 29 14.83 -12.51 19.41
C GLY A 29 15.43 -11.82 20.64
N GLU A 30 15.13 -12.26 21.86
CA GLU A 30 15.99 -11.96 23.01
C GLU A 30 17.28 -12.77 22.87
N GLN A 31 18.17 -12.27 22.01
CA GLN A 31 19.51 -12.75 21.68
C GLN A 31 19.69 -14.28 21.84
N ASP A 32 19.23 -15.01 20.82
CA ASP A 32 19.51 -16.43 20.61
C ASP A 32 21.02 -16.75 20.53
N TYR A 33 21.89 -15.74 20.53
CA TYR A 33 23.32 -15.87 20.43
C TYR A 33 24.04 -15.19 21.58
N VAL A 34 25.05 -15.87 22.10
CA VAL A 34 26.01 -15.37 23.09
C VAL A 34 27.34 -15.16 22.38
N PHE A 35 27.94 -13.99 22.59
CA PHE A 35 29.22 -13.62 22.00
C PHE A 35 30.29 -13.57 23.07
N GLU A 36 31.18 -14.55 23.10
CA GLU A 36 32.29 -14.58 24.06
C GLU A 36 33.54 -13.98 23.43
N GLY A 37 34.08 -12.91 24.05
CA GLY A 37 35.31 -12.25 23.62
C GLY A 37 35.12 -11.20 22.52
N VAL A 38 33.87 -10.80 22.22
CA VAL A 38 33.59 -9.73 21.25
C VAL A 38 34.10 -8.37 21.74
N GLU A 39 34.26 -8.20 23.05
CA GLU A 39 34.80 -7.00 23.69
C GLU A 39 36.24 -6.74 23.25
N ARG A 40 36.98 -7.79 22.88
CA ARG A 40 38.32 -7.65 22.29
C ARG A 40 38.27 -7.07 20.89
N VAL A 41 37.20 -7.34 20.13
CA VAL A 41 36.97 -6.70 18.83
C VAL A 41 36.72 -5.21 19.04
N ASP A 42 35.87 -4.87 20.01
CA ASP A 42 35.54 -3.47 20.34
C ASP A 42 36.79 -2.70 20.79
N ALA A 43 37.61 -3.28 21.67
CA ALA A 43 38.86 -2.67 22.12
C ALA A 43 39.87 -2.46 20.97
N VAL A 44 40.03 -3.45 20.09
CA VAL A 44 40.95 -3.36 18.93
C VAL A 44 40.43 -2.35 17.91
N LEU A 45 39.12 -2.29 17.67
CA LEU A 45 38.49 -1.27 16.83
C LEU A 45 38.76 0.13 17.38
N HIS A 46 38.53 0.33 18.67
CA HIS A 46 38.74 1.61 19.33
C HIS A 46 40.20 2.09 19.23
N GLN A 47 41.16 1.18 19.46
CA GLN A 47 42.59 1.50 19.39
C GLN A 47 43.09 1.82 17.97
N GLU A 48 42.62 1.08 16.97
CA GLU A 48 43.17 1.13 15.61
C GLU A 48 42.28 1.86 14.59
N ARG A 49 41.16 2.45 15.03
CA ARG A 49 40.13 3.06 14.15
C ARG A 49 40.70 4.04 13.13
N TRP A 50 41.60 4.92 13.56
CA TRP A 50 42.19 5.97 12.73
C TRP A 50 43.08 5.43 11.60
N ARG A 51 43.47 4.14 11.67
CA ARG A 51 44.27 3.48 10.63
C ARG A 51 43.44 2.56 9.75
N LEU A 52 42.22 2.22 10.17
CA LEU A 52 41.39 1.19 9.57
C LEU A 52 40.90 1.62 8.18
N ALA A 53 41.21 0.82 7.16
CA ALA A 53 40.65 0.99 5.82
C ALA A 53 39.50 0.03 5.57
N TYR A 54 39.66 -1.22 6.00
CA TYR A 54 38.62 -2.23 5.95
C TYR A 54 38.92 -3.32 6.96
N LEU A 55 37.89 -4.07 7.33
CA LEU A 55 38.03 -5.27 8.14
C LEU A 55 37.44 -6.47 7.41
N VAL A 56 37.92 -7.65 7.80
CA VAL A 56 37.47 -8.92 7.26
C VAL A 56 37.17 -9.87 8.41
N VAL A 57 35.99 -10.48 8.37
CA VAL A 57 35.57 -11.53 9.29
C VAL A 57 35.86 -12.88 8.63
N TYR A 58 36.57 -13.74 9.36
CA TYR A 58 36.86 -15.12 8.98
C TYR A 58 36.15 -16.07 9.93
N ASP A 59 35.56 -17.13 9.40
CA ASP A 59 35.18 -18.30 10.17
C ASP A 59 36.42 -19.18 10.36
N ARG A 60 36.74 -19.46 11.63
CA ARG A 60 37.87 -20.26 12.09
C ARG A 60 37.40 -21.41 12.98
N THR A 61 36.18 -21.92 12.72
CA THR A 61 35.64 -23.07 13.44
C THR A 61 36.49 -24.32 13.20
N GLU A 62 36.97 -24.51 11.96
CA GLU A 62 37.95 -25.54 11.61
C GLU A 62 39.37 -25.07 11.97
N ARG A 63 40.02 -25.76 12.91
CA ARG A 63 41.39 -25.49 13.35
C ARG A 63 42.37 -25.79 12.22
N GLN A 64 42.56 -24.85 11.29
CA GLN A 64 43.56 -24.77 10.19
C GLN A 64 42.98 -24.06 8.96
N ARG A 65 41.66 -23.77 8.94
CA ARG A 65 40.99 -23.15 7.81
C ARG A 65 40.36 -21.83 8.23
N ASP A 66 40.86 -20.73 7.68
CA ASP A 66 40.24 -19.42 7.78
C ASP A 66 39.37 -19.21 6.52
N VAL A 67 38.04 -19.35 6.64
CA VAL A 67 37.12 -19.08 5.54
C VAL A 67 36.66 -17.63 5.62
N ARG A 68 36.89 -16.83 4.57
CA ARG A 68 36.43 -15.44 4.54
C ARG A 68 34.90 -15.42 4.47
N VAL A 69 34.28 -14.78 5.46
CA VAL A 69 32.84 -14.68 5.60
C VAL A 69 32.31 -13.36 5.04
N ALA A 70 32.87 -12.25 5.51
CA ALA A 70 32.41 -10.92 5.13
C ALA A 70 33.55 -9.91 5.16
N ARG A 71 33.36 -8.80 4.46
CA ARG A 71 34.25 -7.64 4.43
C ARG A 71 33.43 -6.38 4.62
N LEU A 72 33.92 -5.48 5.46
CA LEU A 72 33.36 -4.15 5.66
C LEU A 72 34.43 -3.10 5.36
N THR A 73 34.06 -2.09 4.59
CA THR A 73 34.86 -0.88 4.38
C THR A 73 34.16 0.24 5.15
N PRO A 74 34.65 0.63 6.34
CA PRO A 74 33.96 1.64 7.15
C PRO A 74 33.87 2.98 6.42
N GLY A 75 32.67 3.57 6.45
CA GLY A 75 32.45 4.94 6.02
C GLY A 75 32.84 5.95 7.11
N VAL A 76 32.85 7.23 6.75
CA VAL A 76 33.16 8.35 7.67
C VAL A 76 32.21 8.41 8.87
N TRP A 77 30.99 7.90 8.70
CA TRP A 77 29.92 7.95 9.70
C TRP A 77 29.81 6.70 10.57
N ASP A 78 30.60 5.67 10.30
CA ASP A 78 30.50 4.42 11.03
C ASP A 78 31.16 4.56 12.41
N THR A 79 30.36 4.42 13.45
CA THR A 79 30.84 4.37 14.84
C THR A 79 31.35 2.96 15.18
N ASP A 80 32.22 2.86 16.20
CA ASP A 80 32.72 1.57 16.69
C ASP A 80 31.56 0.63 17.05
N ALA A 81 30.48 1.17 17.63
CA ALA A 81 29.27 0.44 17.96
C ALA A 81 28.54 -0.10 16.72
N MET A 82 28.46 0.66 15.63
CA MET A 82 27.87 0.19 14.37
C MET A 82 28.70 -0.92 13.74
N ILE A 83 30.03 -0.78 13.76
CA ILE A 83 30.94 -1.81 13.24
C ILE A 83 30.83 -3.09 14.07
N ALA A 84 30.81 -2.97 15.40
CA ALA A 84 30.63 -4.09 16.32
C ALA A 84 29.28 -4.79 16.11
N ALA A 85 28.20 -4.02 15.95
CA ALA A 85 26.88 -4.54 15.63
C ALA A 85 26.88 -5.31 14.30
N TRP A 86 27.52 -4.76 13.26
CA TRP A 86 27.68 -5.44 11.97
C TRP A 86 28.46 -6.76 12.11
N VAL A 87 29.55 -6.79 12.89
CA VAL A 87 30.32 -8.02 13.16
C VAL A 87 29.44 -9.08 13.83
N ARG A 88 28.59 -8.68 14.79
CA ARG A 88 27.65 -9.59 15.46
C ARG A 88 26.62 -10.14 14.47
N THR A 89 25.99 -9.29 13.67
CA THR A 89 25.03 -9.71 12.63
C THR A 89 25.64 -10.70 11.63
N VAL A 90 26.86 -10.45 11.19
CA VAL A 90 27.59 -11.37 10.29
C VAL A 90 27.80 -12.72 10.98
N ALA A 91 28.20 -12.72 12.25
CA ALA A 91 28.43 -13.94 13.00
C ALA A 91 27.13 -14.72 13.24
N GLU A 92 26.02 -14.07 13.56
CA GLU A 92 24.70 -14.71 13.72
C GLU A 92 24.26 -15.42 12.43
N ALA A 93 24.31 -14.68 11.31
CA ALA A 93 23.94 -15.21 10.00
C ALA A 93 24.76 -16.44 9.60
N HIS A 94 26.04 -16.49 9.99
CA HIS A 94 26.93 -17.60 9.64
C HIS A 94 26.92 -18.74 10.65
N THR A 95 26.62 -18.48 11.94
CA THR A 95 26.45 -19.54 12.93
C THR A 95 25.30 -20.45 12.54
N GLY A 96 24.14 -19.89 12.16
CA GLY A 96 22.99 -20.62 11.64
C GLY A 96 22.52 -21.73 12.58
N SER A 97 22.41 -22.97 12.08
CA SER A 97 22.00 -24.12 12.88
C SER A 97 23.10 -24.74 13.75
N ARG A 98 24.35 -24.29 13.63
CA ARG A 98 25.45 -24.85 14.43
C ARG A 98 25.34 -24.35 15.87
N PRO A 99 25.71 -25.17 16.88
CA PRO A 99 25.64 -24.76 18.28
C PRO A 99 26.63 -23.63 18.60
N TRP A 100 27.77 -23.58 17.89
CA TRP A 100 28.74 -22.50 18.02
C TRP A 100 29.63 -22.39 16.79
N ARG A 101 30.21 -21.20 16.59
CA ARG A 101 31.28 -20.93 15.63
C ARG A 101 32.34 -19.99 16.21
N ARG A 102 33.57 -20.13 15.72
CA ARG A 102 34.69 -19.26 16.08
C ARG A 102 34.95 -18.28 14.95
N PHE A 103 34.97 -17.00 15.26
CA PHE A 103 35.24 -15.95 14.30
C PHE A 103 36.55 -15.25 14.61
N ARG A 104 37.26 -14.84 13.56
CA ARG A 104 38.45 -13.99 13.64
C ARG A 104 38.22 -12.74 12.81
N VAL A 105 38.39 -11.59 13.43
CA VAL A 105 38.33 -10.28 12.76
C VAL A 105 39.77 -9.82 12.52
N ARG A 106 40.07 -9.44 11.28
CA ARG A 106 41.35 -8.80 10.92
C ARG A 106 41.06 -7.40 10.40
N LEU A 107 41.74 -6.42 10.98
CA LEU A 107 41.67 -5.02 10.60
C LEU A 107 42.85 -4.72 9.69
N TYR A 108 42.60 -4.13 8.54
CA TYR A 108 43.62 -3.77 7.55
C TYR A 108 43.73 -2.26 7.42
N GLY A 109 44.97 -1.77 7.38
CA GLY A 109 45.23 -0.34 7.27
C GLY A 109 45.01 0.24 5.87
N ALA A 110 45.13 1.57 5.70
CA ALA A 110 45.01 2.31 4.43
C ALA A 110 45.74 1.68 3.23
N ARG A 111 46.90 1.05 3.47
CA ARG A 111 47.70 0.40 2.42
C ARG A 111 47.27 -1.03 2.10
N GLY A 112 46.23 -1.56 2.74
CA GLY A 112 45.61 -2.87 2.51
C GLY A 112 46.47 -4.12 2.80
N LYS A 113 47.79 -3.97 2.91
CA LYS A 113 48.72 -5.10 3.07
C LYS A 113 49.08 -5.41 4.53
N THR A 114 48.95 -4.44 5.42
CA THR A 114 49.34 -4.58 6.83
C THR A 114 48.11 -4.77 7.69
N THR A 115 48.11 -5.85 8.49
CA THR A 115 47.12 -6.04 9.55
C THR A 115 47.46 -5.07 10.68
N VAL A 116 46.55 -4.15 11.00
CA VAL A 116 46.73 -3.18 12.10
C VAL A 116 46.24 -3.74 13.42
N GLY A 117 45.25 -4.63 13.38
CA GLY A 117 44.69 -5.28 14.56
C GLY A 117 44.08 -6.63 14.23
N ASN A 118 44.04 -7.52 15.22
CA ASN A 118 43.32 -8.77 15.10
C ASN A 118 42.62 -9.11 16.42
N ALA A 119 41.43 -9.69 16.32
CA ALA A 119 40.66 -10.18 17.45
C ALA A 119 39.95 -11.47 17.07
N ALA A 120 39.60 -12.29 18.04
CA ALA A 120 38.82 -13.50 17.85
C ALA A 120 37.76 -13.61 18.93
N PHE A 121 36.59 -14.12 18.55
CA PHE A 121 35.45 -14.30 19.44
C PHE A 121 34.69 -15.59 19.07
N VAL A 122 33.90 -16.09 20.00
CA VAL A 122 33.00 -17.22 19.79
C VAL A 122 31.58 -16.67 19.71
N CYS A 123 30.82 -17.09 18.71
CA CYS A 123 29.37 -16.92 18.70
C CYS A 123 28.76 -18.29 18.97
N ALA A 124 28.06 -18.43 20.09
CA ALA A 124 27.37 -19.64 20.49
C ALA A 124 25.87 -19.39 20.43
N ARG A 125 25.10 -20.32 19.88
CA ARG A 125 23.65 -20.28 19.98
C ARG A 125 23.26 -20.66 21.41
N ARG A 126 22.54 -19.78 22.09
CA ARG A 126 21.95 -20.07 23.39
C ARG A 126 20.99 -21.27 23.20
N PRO A 127 21.05 -22.30 24.05
CA PRO A 127 20.03 -23.35 24.00
C PRO A 127 18.67 -22.68 24.22
N PRO A 128 17.62 -23.09 23.48
CA PRO A 128 16.30 -22.53 23.67
C PRO A 128 15.93 -22.68 25.14
N ARG A 129 15.68 -21.56 25.82
CA ARG A 129 15.15 -21.59 27.18
C ARG A 129 13.76 -22.22 27.10
N PRO A 130 13.41 -23.17 28.00
CA PRO A 130 12.04 -23.66 28.04
C PRO A 130 11.10 -22.48 28.28
N VAL A 131 10.22 -22.23 27.31
CA VAL A 131 9.18 -21.20 27.44
C VAL A 131 8.15 -21.72 28.42
N THR A 132 7.89 -20.96 29.48
CA THR A 132 6.86 -21.31 30.44
C THR A 132 5.46 -21.12 29.83
N MET A 133 4.47 -21.91 30.26
CA MET A 133 3.08 -21.72 29.81
C MET A 133 2.56 -20.30 30.08
N ARG A 134 3.08 -19.65 31.12
CA ARG A 134 2.78 -18.25 31.43
C ARG A 134 3.33 -17.30 30.38
N GLU A 135 4.61 -17.38 30.05
CA GLU A 135 5.23 -16.54 29.01
C GLU A 135 4.53 -16.74 27.66
N LEU A 136 4.17 -17.98 27.32
CA LEU A 136 3.38 -18.29 26.13
C LEU A 136 2.01 -17.60 26.19
N GLY A 137 1.30 -17.69 27.30
CA GLY A 137 0.01 -17.02 27.51
C GLY A 137 0.10 -15.49 27.41
N GLU A 138 1.15 -14.89 27.96
CA GLU A 138 1.42 -13.44 27.87
C GLU A 138 1.73 -13.01 26.43
N ALA A 139 2.48 -13.83 25.68
CA ALA A 139 2.74 -13.61 24.26
C ALA A 139 1.45 -13.67 23.43
N TYR A 140 0.59 -14.67 23.64
CA TYR A 140 -0.71 -14.76 22.98
C TYR A 140 -1.64 -13.61 23.36
N ALA A 141 -1.67 -13.21 24.63
CA ALA A 141 -2.48 -12.06 25.06
C ALA A 141 -1.99 -10.76 24.40
N ARG A 142 -0.67 -10.58 24.25
CA ARG A 142 -0.09 -9.44 23.54
C ARG A 142 -0.46 -9.45 22.06
N TRP A 143 -0.34 -10.60 21.41
CA TRP A 143 -0.71 -10.76 20.01
C TRP A 143 -2.21 -10.50 19.79
N GLY A 144 -3.06 -11.02 20.69
CA GLY A 144 -4.50 -10.75 20.70
C GLY A 144 -4.83 -9.26 20.81
N ARG A 145 -4.13 -8.50 21.68
CA ARG A 145 -4.31 -7.04 21.76
C ARG A 145 -3.93 -6.31 20.48
N LEU A 146 -2.81 -6.68 19.85
CA LEU A 146 -2.38 -6.07 18.59
C LEU A 146 -3.37 -6.38 17.46
N PHE A 147 -3.80 -7.64 17.36
CA PHE A 147 -4.74 -8.08 16.33
C PHE A 147 -6.10 -7.41 16.51
N LEU A 148 -6.67 -7.42 17.72
CA LEU A 148 -7.95 -6.77 18.00
C LEU A 148 -7.88 -5.25 17.80
N GLY A 149 -6.76 -4.61 18.19
CA GLY A 149 -6.55 -3.18 17.90
C GLY A 149 -6.52 -2.90 16.40
N SER A 150 -5.88 -3.76 15.60
CA SER A 150 -5.86 -3.61 14.14
C SER A 150 -7.24 -3.77 13.48
N LEU A 151 -8.07 -4.68 14.01
CA LEU A 151 -9.45 -4.85 13.52
C LEU A 151 -10.29 -3.61 13.81
N GLN A 152 -10.17 -3.01 14.99
CA GLN A 152 -10.88 -1.78 15.33
C GLN A 152 -10.49 -0.61 14.41
N VAL A 153 -9.21 -0.48 14.07
CA VAL A 153 -8.73 0.52 13.10
C VAL A 153 -9.32 0.25 11.72
N GLN A 154 -9.36 -1.01 11.30
CA GLN A 154 -9.90 -1.40 10.01
C GLN A 154 -11.42 -1.14 9.91
N GLU A 155 -12.18 -1.44 10.96
CA GLU A 155 -13.61 -1.11 11.07
C GLU A 155 -13.85 0.41 11.00
N ALA A 156 -13.05 1.21 11.71
CA ALA A 156 -13.16 2.66 11.66
C ALA A 156 -12.88 3.23 10.26
N LEU A 157 -11.86 2.72 9.58
CA LEU A 157 -11.54 3.11 8.20
C LEU A 157 -12.67 2.74 7.23
N TYR A 158 -13.25 1.53 7.34
CA TYR A 158 -14.38 1.16 6.49
C TYR A 158 -15.60 2.06 6.73
N ALA A 159 -15.91 2.38 7.99
CA ALA A 159 -17.01 3.26 8.32
C ALA A 159 -16.80 4.68 7.76
N GLU A 160 -15.57 5.21 7.81
CA GLU A 160 -15.24 6.52 7.23
C GLU A 160 -15.39 6.53 5.70
N VAL A 161 -14.86 5.50 5.03
CA VAL A 161 -14.99 5.35 3.57
C VAL A 161 -16.45 5.23 3.16
N GLU A 162 -17.25 4.45 3.89
CA GLU A 162 -18.69 4.33 3.64
C GLU A 162 -19.41 5.67 3.79
N GLN A 163 -19.11 6.43 4.85
CA GLN A 163 -19.69 7.76 5.06
C GLN A 163 -19.32 8.71 3.93
N ARG A 164 -18.06 8.68 3.46
CA ARG A 164 -17.60 9.50 2.35
C ARG A 164 -18.36 9.15 1.06
N MET A 165 -18.45 7.87 0.72
CA MET A 165 -19.19 7.42 -0.46
C MET A 165 -20.66 7.83 -0.42
N ARG A 166 -21.31 7.71 0.76
CA ARG A 166 -22.70 8.16 0.94
C ARG A 166 -22.84 9.66 0.68
N ARG A 167 -21.91 10.50 1.15
CA ARG A 167 -21.92 11.95 0.90
C ARG A 167 -21.75 12.28 -0.58
N GLU A 168 -20.83 11.58 -1.26
CA GLU A 168 -20.59 11.77 -2.70
C GLU A 168 -21.82 11.37 -3.53
N VAL A 169 -22.50 10.26 -3.17
CA VAL A 169 -23.74 9.82 -3.82
C VAL A 169 -24.87 10.82 -3.62
N GLU A 170 -25.08 11.33 -2.39
CA GLU A 170 -26.11 12.33 -2.13
C GLU A 170 -25.82 13.67 -2.83
N ALA A 171 -24.54 14.08 -2.91
CA ALA A 171 -24.14 15.26 -3.67
C ALA A 171 -24.44 15.10 -5.16
N ALA A 172 -24.09 13.96 -5.76
CA ALA A 172 -24.39 13.67 -7.16
C ALA A 172 -25.91 13.61 -7.41
N ARG A 173 -26.68 13.06 -6.47
CA ARG A 173 -28.15 13.04 -6.55
C ARG A 173 -28.74 14.45 -6.54
N ALA A 174 -28.24 15.33 -5.67
CA ALA A 174 -28.67 16.71 -5.61
C ALA A 174 -28.37 17.46 -6.92
N GLU A 175 -27.20 17.23 -7.52
CA GLU A 175 -26.83 17.80 -8.82
C GLU A 175 -27.77 17.34 -9.93
N VAL A 176 -28.10 16.04 -10.00
CA VAL A 176 -29.06 15.51 -10.98
C VAL A 176 -30.44 16.14 -10.82
N VAL A 177 -30.92 16.30 -9.58
CA VAL A 177 -32.21 16.95 -9.30
C VAL A 177 -32.19 18.41 -9.73
N TRP A 178 -31.09 19.13 -9.46
CA TRP A 178 -30.91 20.52 -9.87
C TRP A 178 -30.91 20.67 -11.41
N LEU A 179 -30.15 19.83 -12.13
CA LEU A 179 -30.13 19.80 -13.59
C LEU A 179 -31.52 19.48 -14.18
N ALA A 180 -32.25 18.53 -13.58
CA ALA A 180 -33.61 18.21 -14.00
C ALA A 180 -34.57 19.41 -13.83
N GLY A 181 -34.41 20.19 -12.77
CA GLY A 181 -35.14 21.44 -12.55
C GLY A 181 -34.89 22.46 -13.67
N LEU A 182 -33.63 22.71 -14.01
CA LEU A 182 -33.26 23.63 -15.09
C LEU A 182 -33.81 23.21 -16.45
N LEU A 183 -33.77 21.91 -16.76
CA LEU A 183 -34.35 21.38 -18.01
C LEU A 183 -35.87 21.54 -18.06
N ALA A 184 -36.56 21.36 -16.92
CA ALA A 184 -37.99 21.56 -16.82
C ALA A 184 -38.37 23.05 -17.04
N GLU A 185 -37.62 23.98 -16.45
CA GLU A 185 -37.82 25.42 -16.64
C GLU A 185 -37.56 25.84 -18.10
N ALA A 186 -36.47 25.38 -18.70
CA ALA A 186 -36.16 25.63 -20.11
C ALA A 186 -37.24 25.06 -21.05
N GLY A 187 -37.72 23.85 -20.77
CA GLY A 187 -38.83 23.23 -21.50
C GLY A 187 -40.14 24.02 -21.39
N ALA A 188 -40.45 24.53 -20.20
CA ALA A 188 -41.61 25.40 -19.99
C ALA A 188 -41.50 26.73 -20.75
N ALA A 189 -40.32 27.35 -20.74
CA ALA A 189 -40.04 28.58 -21.49
C ALA A 189 -40.19 28.37 -23.01
N ALA A 190 -39.61 27.29 -23.55
CA ALA A 190 -39.70 26.95 -24.98
C ALA A 190 -41.16 26.67 -25.41
N CYS A 191 -41.93 25.97 -24.57
CA CYS A 191 -43.35 25.73 -24.81
C CYS A 191 -44.12 27.06 -24.86
N ASN A 192 -43.92 27.94 -23.87
CA ASN A 192 -44.57 29.26 -23.84
C ASN A 192 -44.25 30.12 -25.07
N GLU A 193 -43.01 30.09 -25.55
CA GLU A 193 -42.60 30.83 -26.75
C GLU A 193 -43.24 30.23 -28.02
N GLY A 194 -43.26 28.89 -28.15
CA GLY A 194 -43.97 28.22 -29.25
C GLY A 194 -45.46 28.57 -29.30
N TRP A 195 -46.11 28.67 -28.14
CA TRP A 195 -47.50 29.14 -28.04
C TRP A 195 -47.67 30.61 -28.42
N ARG A 196 -46.69 31.49 -28.16
CA ARG A 196 -46.74 32.89 -28.62
C ARG A 196 -46.61 32.99 -30.14
N VAL A 197 -45.65 32.28 -30.73
CA VAL A 197 -45.44 32.27 -32.19
C VAL A 197 -46.69 31.75 -32.90
N ALA A 198 -47.28 30.66 -32.41
CA ALA A 198 -48.53 30.11 -32.96
C ALA A 198 -49.73 31.06 -32.81
N ARG A 199 -49.72 31.96 -31.82
CA ARG A 199 -50.77 32.98 -31.63
C ARG A 199 -50.53 34.23 -32.49
N SER A 200 -49.28 34.59 -32.78
CA SER A 200 -48.96 35.69 -33.71
C SER A 200 -49.11 35.29 -35.18
N GLU A 201 -48.92 34.01 -35.50
CA GLU A 201 -49.26 33.42 -36.80
C GLU A 201 -50.73 32.96 -36.86
N GLN A 202 -51.64 33.69 -36.20
CA GLN A 202 -53.06 33.56 -36.52
C GLN A 202 -53.29 34.19 -37.90
N VAL A 203 -52.76 33.49 -38.90
CA VAL A 203 -52.97 33.65 -40.34
C VAL A 203 -54.46 33.68 -40.53
N ASP A 204 -54.93 34.75 -41.18
CA ASP A 204 -56.31 34.86 -41.67
C ASP A 204 -56.75 33.50 -42.22
N PRO A 205 -57.96 33.00 -41.88
CA PRO A 205 -58.45 31.74 -42.40
C PRO A 205 -58.59 31.85 -43.93
N VAL A 206 -57.51 31.60 -44.66
CA VAL A 206 -57.51 31.42 -46.09
C VAL A 206 -58.38 30.19 -46.31
N ARG A 207 -59.52 30.42 -46.98
CA ARG A 207 -60.44 29.39 -47.46
C ARG A 207 -59.66 28.27 -48.15
N TRP A 208 -59.44 27.18 -47.44
CA TRP A 208 -59.05 25.90 -48.03
C TRP A 208 -60.27 25.27 -48.68
N THR A 209 -60.71 25.84 -49.80
CA THR A 209 -61.59 25.16 -50.74
C THR A 209 -60.75 24.32 -51.67
N GLY A 210 -60.77 23.01 -51.46
CA GLY A 210 -60.47 22.04 -52.53
C GLY A 210 -59.09 21.41 -52.47
N MET A 211 -58.93 20.39 -51.63
CA MET A 211 -58.00 19.31 -51.95
C MET A 211 -58.53 18.02 -51.33
N GLN A 212 -59.15 17.18 -52.16
CA GLN A 212 -59.64 15.87 -51.74
C GLN A 212 -58.48 14.94 -51.39
N PRO A 213 -58.61 14.10 -50.35
CA PRO A 213 -57.60 13.11 -50.00
C PRO A 213 -57.54 12.03 -51.09
N ARG A 214 -56.34 11.84 -51.68
CA ARG A 214 -56.05 10.65 -52.48
C ARG A 214 -55.91 9.44 -51.55
N PRO A 215 -56.56 8.30 -51.85
CA PRO A 215 -56.40 7.06 -51.11
C PRO A 215 -55.01 6.48 -51.37
N SER A 216 -54.13 6.53 -50.37
CA SER A 216 -52.83 5.87 -50.42
C SER A 216 -52.95 4.42 -49.96
N ALA A 217 -52.49 3.54 -50.86
CA ALA A 217 -52.55 2.09 -50.82
C ALA A 217 -52.04 1.45 -49.53
N THR A 218 -52.81 0.47 -49.06
CA THR A 218 -52.45 -0.58 -48.11
C THR A 218 -51.27 -1.39 -48.63
N ARG A 219 -50.10 -1.25 -48.00
CA ARG A 219 -48.97 -2.18 -48.19
C ARG A 219 -48.82 -3.05 -46.94
N ARG A 220 -49.34 -4.29 -47.05
CA ARG A 220 -49.03 -5.43 -46.17
C ARG A 220 -47.56 -5.83 -46.33
N ARG A 221 -46.88 -6.08 -45.20
CA ARG A 221 -45.72 -6.99 -44.92
C ARG A 221 -44.92 -6.37 -43.76
N GLY A 222 -44.47 -7.08 -42.74
CA GLY A 222 -44.49 -8.51 -42.44
C GLY A 222 -44.36 -8.71 -40.93
N THR A 223 -44.84 -9.87 -40.51
CA THR A 223 -44.76 -10.44 -39.16
C THR A 223 -43.32 -10.85 -38.84
N GLY A 224 -42.75 -10.29 -37.78
CA GLY A 224 -41.53 -10.75 -37.12
C GLY A 224 -41.76 -10.75 -35.61
N PRO A 225 -41.24 -11.73 -34.86
CA PRO A 225 -41.75 -12.04 -33.52
C PRO A 225 -41.11 -11.19 -32.43
N GLY A 226 -41.95 -10.78 -31.46
CA GLY A 226 -41.58 -10.76 -30.04
C GLY A 226 -40.64 -9.66 -29.56
N ARG A 227 -41.13 -8.41 -29.48
CA ARG A 227 -40.70 -7.46 -28.44
C ARG A 227 -41.94 -6.98 -27.68
N PRO A 228 -41.97 -7.02 -26.34
CA PRO A 228 -43.05 -6.44 -25.57
C PRO A 228 -43.08 -4.92 -25.81
N ALA A 229 -44.30 -4.42 -26.00
CA ALA A 229 -44.59 -3.03 -26.32
C ALA A 229 -44.14 -2.08 -25.20
N PRO A 230 -43.58 -0.90 -25.52
CA PRO A 230 -43.60 0.22 -24.58
C PRO A 230 -45.05 0.72 -24.49
N GLU A 231 -45.59 0.74 -23.28
CA GLU A 231 -46.86 1.39 -22.98
C GLU A 231 -46.82 2.83 -23.49
N SER A 232 -47.76 3.13 -24.39
CA SER A 232 -48.10 4.46 -24.85
C SER A 232 -48.49 5.33 -23.66
N ARG A 233 -47.57 6.19 -23.20
CA ARG A 233 -47.93 7.29 -22.31
C ARG A 233 -48.79 8.29 -23.08
N ALA A 234 -50.04 8.37 -22.64
CA ALA A 234 -51.04 9.29 -23.11
C ALA A 234 -50.52 10.74 -23.08
N CYS A 235 -50.75 11.41 -24.19
CA CYS A 235 -50.72 12.84 -24.35
C CYS A 235 -51.78 13.50 -23.44
N CYS A 236 -51.40 14.57 -22.75
CA CYS A 236 -52.24 15.68 -22.30
C CYS A 236 -53.64 15.35 -21.72
N SER A 237 -53.73 15.11 -20.41
CA SER A 237 -54.92 15.48 -19.65
C SER A 237 -54.71 16.84 -18.98
N ARG A 238 -55.34 17.83 -19.61
CA ARG A 238 -55.63 19.16 -19.09
C ARG A 238 -56.51 19.00 -17.85
N ARG A 239 -56.05 19.40 -16.66
CA ARG A 239 -56.94 19.70 -15.52
C ARG A 239 -56.69 21.14 -15.09
N LEU A 240 -57.63 21.99 -15.51
CA LEU A 240 -57.95 23.26 -14.88
C LEU A 240 -58.80 22.95 -13.66
N LEU A 241 -58.31 23.35 -12.49
CA LEU A 241 -58.99 23.97 -11.34
C LEU A 241 -58.10 23.80 -10.10
#